data_AF-A0A7Z2VST8-F1
#
_entry.id   AF-A0A7Z2VST8-F1
#
_cell.length_a   1.000
_cell.length_b   1.000
_cell.length_c   1.000
_cell.angle_alpha   90.00
_cell.angle_beta   90.00
_cell.angle_gamma   90.00
#
_symmetry.space_group_name_H-M   'P 1'
#
loop_
_entity.id
_entity.type
_entity.pdbx_description
1 polymer ?
#
loop_
_entity_poly.entity_id
_entity_poly.type
_entity_poly.pdbx_seq_one_letter_code
_entity_poly.pdbx_strand_id
1 'polypeptide(L)'
;MRPYNSGEQVVYSGNIWQARWYTLGQTPGTSEVWQLIGPSTGTTIPAAPTGLTAAAGNAQVALSWTSSTGATSYTVKRATAAGGPYTNVATGVTTTSYTNSGLTNGTAYYYVVSASNSAGESPSSTQVNATPTAGTAIPTAPTGLTATAGNAQVALSWTASTGATSYTVKRATTTGGPYTNVATGVTTTSYTNTGLTNGTAYYYVVSASNSAGESTNSAQSSATPIGGGTGTGSLLVQYKAGDTNAADNQIKPHLNIKNTGSSAVNLSTVKVRYYFTKDGTAAVNAFIDWAQIGGSNITMTFVSGSGTNTDTYVELGFTAGAGSIAAGGQTGDIQLRMAKADWSNFNEANDYSYDPTKTAYANWDHVTLYQNGTLVWGTTP
;
A
#
# COMPACT_ATOMS: atom_id res chain seq x y z
N MET A 1 -17.22 -35.62 64.34
CA MET A 1 -16.78 -36.55 65.41
C MET A 1 -18.04 -37.25 65.94
N ARG A 2 -18.17 -38.56 65.73
CA ARG A 2 -19.20 -39.35 66.45
C ARG A 2 -18.63 -39.71 67.84
N PRO A 3 -19.47 -39.86 68.90
CA PRO A 3 -18.98 -40.19 70.23
C PRO A 3 -18.33 -41.59 70.24
N TYR A 4 -17.22 -41.75 70.96
CA TYR A 4 -16.49 -43.01 71.11
C TYR A 4 -17.30 -43.96 72.00
N ASN A 5 -17.74 -45.11 71.49
CA ASN A 5 -18.33 -46.16 72.32
C ASN A 5 -17.23 -47.03 72.93
N SER A 6 -17.40 -47.43 74.19
CA SER A 6 -16.50 -48.33 74.92
C SER A 6 -16.56 -49.75 74.34
N GLY A 7 -15.82 -49.97 73.24
CA GLY A 7 -15.78 -51.24 72.52
C GLY A 7 -14.98 -51.22 71.20
N GLU A 8 -14.47 -50.07 70.78
CA GLU A 8 -13.82 -49.91 69.48
C GLU A 8 -12.29 -49.95 69.62
N GLN A 9 -11.63 -50.88 68.91
CA GLN A 9 -10.21 -50.72 68.58
C GLN A 9 -10.09 -50.41 67.10
N VAL A 10 -9.38 -49.34 66.82
CA VAL A 10 -9.00 -48.91 65.49
C VAL A 10 -7.49 -49.10 65.39
N VAL A 11 -7.04 -49.91 64.45
CA VAL A 11 -5.62 -50.15 64.19
C VAL A 11 -5.24 -49.47 62.88
N TYR A 12 -4.18 -48.68 62.93
CA TYR A 12 -3.59 -48.04 61.75
C TYR A 12 -2.38 -48.85 61.28
N SER A 13 -2.46 -49.42 60.08
CA SER A 13 -1.35 -50.15 59.45
C SER A 13 -0.94 -49.44 58.16
N GLY A 14 -0.09 -48.41 58.31
CA GLY A 14 0.53 -47.68 57.20
C GLY A 14 -0.44 -46.82 56.39
N ASN A 15 -1.30 -47.42 55.57
CA ASN A 15 -2.15 -46.71 54.59
C ASN A 15 -3.65 -46.98 54.74
N ILE A 16 -4.07 -47.74 55.76
CA ILE A 16 -5.46 -48.17 55.92
C ILE A 16 -5.88 -48.17 57.39
N TRP A 17 -7.13 -47.79 57.65
CA TRP A 17 -7.78 -47.95 58.94
C TRP A 17 -8.51 -49.30 58.98
N GLN A 18 -8.32 -50.07 60.04
CA GLN A 18 -9.10 -51.27 60.33
C GLN A 18 -9.81 -51.05 61.66
N ALA A 19 -11.12 -51.28 61.70
CA ALA A 19 -11.90 -51.20 62.93
C ALA A 19 -12.45 -52.58 63.30
N ARG A 20 -12.50 -52.86 64.60
CA ARG A 20 -13.20 -54.04 65.16
C ARG A 20 -14.38 -53.59 66.01
N TRP A 21 -15.45 -54.38 66.00
CA TRP A 21 -16.55 -54.26 66.95
C TRP A 21 -16.70 -55.56 67.72
N TYR A 22 -16.89 -55.46 69.03
CA TYR A 22 -17.31 -56.59 69.86
C TYR A 22 -18.49 -56.17 70.75
N THR A 23 -19.40 -57.11 70.99
CA THR A 23 -20.47 -56.94 71.98
C THR A 23 -19.86 -57.08 73.38
N LEU A 24 -20.19 -56.15 74.28
CA LEU A 24 -19.64 -56.16 75.65
C LEU A 24 -20.06 -57.45 76.38
N GLY A 25 -19.10 -58.31 76.72
CA GLY A 25 -19.32 -59.55 77.47
C GLY A 25 -18.94 -60.87 76.79
N GLN A 26 -18.36 -60.86 75.59
CA GLN A 26 -17.83 -62.08 74.94
C GLN A 26 -16.29 -62.02 74.81
N THR A 27 -15.62 -63.16 75.03
CA THR A 27 -14.19 -63.35 74.75
C THR A 27 -13.93 -63.25 73.23
N PRO A 28 -13.00 -62.40 72.77
CA PRO A 28 -12.68 -62.29 71.34
C PRO A 28 -12.04 -63.58 70.81
N GLY A 29 -12.49 -64.10 69.65
CA GLY A 29 -11.70 -65.10 68.90
C GLY A 29 -12.42 -66.19 68.07
N THR A 30 -13.75 -66.27 67.97
CA THR A 30 -14.39 -67.46 67.33
C THR A 30 -15.27 -67.22 66.10
N SER A 31 -15.39 -65.98 65.62
CA SER A 31 -16.01 -65.66 64.32
C SER A 31 -15.38 -64.38 63.74
N GLU A 32 -14.24 -64.52 63.06
CA GLU A 32 -13.52 -63.37 62.49
C GLU A 32 -14.04 -63.04 61.09
N VAL A 33 -14.60 -61.84 60.91
CA VAL A 33 -14.77 -61.22 59.58
C VAL A 33 -14.10 -59.85 59.63
N TRP A 34 -12.96 -59.74 58.97
CA TRP A 34 -12.28 -58.47 58.75
C TRP A 34 -13.02 -57.69 57.67
N GLN A 35 -13.61 -56.55 58.01
CA GLN A 35 -14.19 -55.65 57.03
C GLN A 35 -13.25 -54.46 56.81
N LEU A 36 -12.86 -54.24 55.55
CA LEU A 36 -12.02 -53.11 55.15
C LEU A 36 -12.84 -51.82 55.27
N ILE A 37 -12.40 -50.87 56.10
CA ILE A 37 -13.07 -49.57 56.28
C ILE A 37 -12.06 -48.45 56.08
N GLY A 38 -11.87 -48.10 54.82
CA GLY A 38 -11.09 -46.95 54.40
C GLY A 38 -11.20 -46.76 52.89
N PRO A 39 -10.99 -45.55 52.36
CA PRO A 39 -10.90 -45.37 50.91
C PRO A 39 -9.73 -46.23 50.40
N SER A 40 -10.00 -47.04 49.38
CA SER A 40 -8.96 -47.66 48.57
C SER A 40 -8.00 -46.57 48.11
N THR A 41 -6.78 -46.54 48.66
CA THR A 41 -5.70 -45.64 48.22
C THR A 41 -4.96 -46.19 47.01
N GLY A 42 -5.51 -47.20 46.33
CA GLY A 42 -4.98 -47.66 45.07
C GLY A 42 -5.07 -46.53 44.04
N THR A 43 -3.93 -46.04 43.55
CA THR A 43 -3.90 -45.23 42.34
C THR A 43 -4.58 -46.02 41.24
N THR A 44 -5.69 -45.52 40.71
CA THR A 44 -6.39 -46.11 39.57
C THR A 44 -5.83 -45.52 38.28
N ILE A 45 -5.96 -46.27 37.17
CA ILE A 45 -5.60 -45.75 35.84
C ILE A 45 -6.46 -44.50 35.57
N PRO A 46 -5.87 -43.38 35.11
CA PRO A 46 -6.62 -42.16 34.83
C PRO A 46 -7.68 -42.38 33.74
N ALA A 47 -8.70 -41.52 33.72
CA ALA A 47 -9.63 -41.46 32.60
C ALA A 47 -8.95 -40.87 31.34
N ALA A 48 -9.47 -41.25 30.17
CA ALA A 48 -9.03 -40.67 28.90
C ALA A 48 -9.19 -39.12 28.94
N PRO A 49 -8.20 -38.36 28.44
CA PRO A 49 -8.33 -36.91 28.31
C PRO A 49 -9.55 -36.54 27.45
N THR A 50 -10.22 -35.45 27.81
CA THR A 50 -11.36 -34.90 27.06
C THR A 50 -11.05 -33.50 26.55
N GLY A 51 -11.89 -32.95 25.67
CA GLY A 51 -11.72 -31.58 25.17
C GLY A 51 -10.45 -31.35 24.36
N LEU A 52 -9.87 -32.40 23.75
CA LEU A 52 -8.72 -32.26 22.88
C LEU A 52 -9.09 -31.36 21.69
N THR A 53 -8.27 -30.35 21.43
CA THR A 53 -8.38 -29.44 20.29
C THR A 53 -7.04 -29.36 19.56
N ALA A 54 -7.08 -29.06 18.26
CA ALA A 54 -5.90 -28.89 17.42
C ALA A 54 -6.02 -27.60 16.60
N ALA A 55 -5.07 -26.69 16.78
CA ALA A 55 -4.98 -25.44 16.02
C ALA A 55 -3.77 -25.51 15.07
N ALA A 56 -4.02 -25.40 13.76
CA ALA A 56 -2.97 -25.37 12.76
C ALA A 56 -2.19 -24.05 12.80
N GLY A 57 -0.87 -24.14 12.65
CA GLY A 57 0.04 -23.02 12.39
C GLY A 57 1.02 -23.36 11.27
N ASN A 58 2.00 -22.47 11.04
CA ASN A 58 3.04 -22.73 10.05
C ASN A 58 3.96 -23.87 10.50
N ALA A 59 3.95 -24.99 9.77
CA ALA A 59 4.73 -26.19 10.07
C ALA A 59 4.55 -26.71 11.51
N GLN A 60 3.41 -26.43 12.14
CA GLN A 60 3.12 -26.86 13.51
C GLN A 60 1.62 -27.03 13.78
N VAL A 61 1.29 -27.79 14.82
CA VAL A 61 -0.06 -27.87 15.40
C VAL A 61 0.03 -27.65 16.90
N ALA A 62 -0.70 -26.67 17.42
CA ALA A 62 -0.87 -26.47 18.85
C ALA A 62 -2.06 -27.30 19.35
N LEU A 63 -1.82 -28.13 20.37
CA LEU A 63 -2.81 -29.00 20.99
C LEU A 63 -3.11 -28.52 22.40
N SER A 64 -4.38 -28.62 22.81
CA SER A 64 -4.79 -28.43 24.20
C SER A 64 -5.91 -29.40 24.56
N TRP A 65 -5.97 -29.83 25.83
CA TRP A 65 -6.98 -30.76 26.34
C TRP A 65 -7.34 -30.44 27.78
N THR A 66 -8.37 -31.11 28.30
CA THR A 66 -8.78 -31.02 29.71
C THR A 66 -7.98 -32.01 30.55
N SER A 67 -7.56 -31.59 31.75
CA SER A 67 -6.85 -32.46 32.69
C SER A 67 -7.67 -33.70 33.10
N SER A 68 -7.01 -34.83 33.34
CA SER A 68 -7.62 -36.08 33.79
C SER A 68 -7.31 -36.26 35.27
N THR A 69 -8.32 -36.49 36.10
CA THR A 69 -8.14 -36.71 37.54
C THR A 69 -7.15 -37.85 37.80
N GLY A 70 -6.14 -37.60 38.64
CA GLY A 70 -5.12 -38.60 39.02
C GLY A 70 -4.03 -38.84 37.98
N ALA A 71 -4.01 -38.10 36.85
CA ALA A 71 -2.92 -38.16 35.88
C ALA A 71 -1.69 -37.38 36.37
N THR A 72 -0.50 -37.94 36.16
CA THR A 72 0.79 -37.28 36.43
C THR A 72 1.47 -36.81 35.15
N SER A 73 1.11 -37.37 33.99
CA SER A 73 1.64 -36.99 32.69
C SER A 73 0.72 -37.40 31.53
N TYR A 74 1.02 -36.90 30.34
CA TYR A 74 0.32 -37.21 29.10
C TYR A 74 1.28 -37.71 28.02
N THR A 75 0.76 -38.55 27.13
CA THR A 75 1.42 -38.96 25.89
C THR A 75 0.61 -38.46 24.71
N VAL A 76 1.26 -37.67 23.85
CA VAL A 76 0.67 -37.16 22.61
C VAL A 76 1.05 -38.07 21.46
N LYS A 77 0.05 -38.55 20.71
CA LYS A 77 0.24 -39.47 19.60
C LYS A 77 -0.28 -38.85 18.31
N ARG A 78 0.42 -39.09 17.20
CA ARG A 78 0.13 -38.53 15.88
C ARG A 78 0.05 -39.63 14.82
N ALA A 79 -0.89 -39.49 13.88
CA ALA A 79 -0.98 -40.25 12.65
C ALA A 79 -1.09 -39.32 11.43
N THR A 80 -0.78 -39.83 10.25
CA THR A 80 -0.98 -39.14 8.95
C THR A 80 -2.24 -39.61 8.22
N ALA A 81 -2.99 -40.54 8.82
CA ALA A 81 -4.28 -41.03 8.33
C ALA A 81 -5.27 -41.12 9.50
N ALA A 82 -6.55 -40.91 9.22
CA ALA A 82 -7.60 -41.02 10.21
C ALA A 82 -7.67 -42.46 10.75
N GLY A 83 -7.75 -42.62 12.07
CA GLY A 83 -7.77 -43.94 12.72
C GLY A 83 -6.40 -44.57 12.97
N GLY A 84 -5.30 -43.98 12.49
CA GLY A 84 -3.95 -44.47 12.73
C GLY A 84 -3.24 -45.02 11.47
N PRO A 85 -2.08 -45.69 11.62
CA PRO A 85 -1.41 -46.00 12.89
C PRO A 85 -0.83 -44.75 13.58
N TYR A 86 -0.86 -44.75 14.91
CA TYR A 86 -0.36 -43.64 15.72
C TYR A 86 1.09 -43.85 16.18
N THR A 87 1.85 -42.77 16.22
CA THR A 87 3.22 -42.70 16.75
C THR A 87 3.31 -41.68 17.87
N ASN A 88 4.08 -41.95 18.92
CA ASN A 88 4.25 -41.02 20.03
C ASN A 88 5.12 -39.84 19.56
N VAL A 89 4.62 -38.62 19.68
CA VAL A 89 5.36 -37.39 19.36
C VAL A 89 5.82 -36.64 20.60
N ALA A 90 5.21 -36.92 21.76
CA ALA A 90 5.69 -36.50 23.06
C ALA A 90 5.22 -37.47 24.15
N THR A 91 6.06 -37.74 25.12
CA THR A 91 5.75 -38.52 26.33
C THR A 91 6.11 -37.71 27.57
N GLY A 92 5.46 -37.98 28.70
CA GLY A 92 5.79 -37.31 29.96
C GLY A 92 5.36 -35.84 30.04
N VAL A 93 4.43 -35.39 29.19
CA VAL A 93 3.95 -34.00 29.19
C VAL A 93 3.17 -33.75 30.48
N THR A 94 3.61 -32.80 31.31
CA THR A 94 2.96 -32.50 32.62
C THR A 94 1.91 -31.38 32.52
N THR A 95 1.87 -30.66 31.41
CA THR A 95 0.87 -29.64 31.08
C THR A 95 -0.29 -30.23 30.28
N THR A 96 -1.37 -29.48 30.14
CA THR A 96 -2.53 -29.86 29.31
C THR A 96 -2.48 -29.26 27.90
N SER A 97 -1.27 -28.99 27.41
CA SER A 97 -1.01 -28.45 26.09
C SER A 97 0.34 -28.93 25.55
N TYR A 98 0.45 -29.00 24.23
CA TYR A 98 1.67 -29.37 23.52
C TYR A 98 1.67 -28.79 22.11
N THR A 99 2.80 -28.24 21.67
CA THR A 99 2.97 -27.78 20.27
C THR A 99 3.83 -28.79 19.53
N ASN A 100 3.24 -29.43 18.52
CA ASN A 100 3.96 -30.34 17.64
C ASN A 100 4.50 -29.56 16.42
N SER A 101 5.81 -29.28 16.41
CA SER A 101 6.50 -28.52 15.36
C SER A 101 7.18 -29.41 14.31
N GLY A 102 7.71 -28.81 13.23
CA GLY A 102 8.46 -29.52 12.19
C GLY A 102 7.56 -30.35 11.26
N LEU A 103 6.31 -29.95 11.11
CA LEU A 103 5.32 -30.61 10.27
C LEU A 103 5.36 -30.08 8.83
N THR A 104 4.95 -30.92 7.88
CA THR A 104 4.81 -30.52 6.48
C THR A 104 3.50 -29.80 6.26
N ASN A 105 3.55 -28.55 5.77
CA ASN A 105 2.35 -27.81 5.41
C ASN A 105 1.56 -28.52 4.29
N GLY A 106 0.23 -28.43 4.36
CA GLY A 106 -0.69 -29.12 3.44
C GLY A 106 -0.94 -30.60 3.79
N THR A 107 -0.23 -31.17 4.77
CA THR A 107 -0.44 -32.54 5.24
C THR A 107 -1.38 -32.55 6.44
N ALA A 108 -2.47 -33.32 6.38
CA ALA A 108 -3.35 -33.51 7.53
C ALA A 108 -2.69 -34.42 8.59
N TYR A 109 -2.70 -33.98 9.84
CA TYR A 109 -2.21 -34.77 10.97
C TYR A 109 -3.34 -35.01 11.97
N TYR A 110 -3.42 -36.24 12.45
CA TYR A 110 -4.45 -36.71 13.38
C TYR A 110 -3.84 -36.96 14.74
N TYR A 111 -4.48 -36.47 15.79
CA TYR A 111 -3.95 -36.49 17.15
C TYR A 111 -4.90 -37.15 18.13
N VAL A 112 -4.31 -37.92 19.03
CA VAL A 112 -4.96 -38.41 20.26
C VAL A 112 -4.00 -38.21 21.43
N VAL A 113 -4.56 -38.05 22.63
CA VAL A 113 -3.77 -37.91 23.86
C VAL A 113 -4.24 -38.94 24.87
N SER A 114 -3.31 -39.58 25.57
CA SER A 114 -3.58 -40.46 26.71
C SER A 114 -2.97 -39.88 27.99
N ALA A 115 -3.58 -40.18 29.13
CA ALA A 115 -3.10 -39.81 30.46
C ALA A 115 -2.36 -40.98 31.09
N SER A 116 -1.41 -40.73 31.97
CA SER A 116 -0.65 -41.77 32.67
C SER A 116 -0.40 -41.40 34.13
N ASN A 117 -0.32 -42.41 34.98
CA ASN A 117 0.21 -42.34 36.34
C ASN A 117 0.91 -43.67 36.70
N SER A 118 1.24 -43.87 37.98
CA SER A 118 1.88 -45.11 38.46
C SER A 118 1.05 -46.37 38.26
N ALA A 119 -0.26 -46.26 38.05
CA ALA A 119 -1.16 -47.38 37.81
C ALA A 119 -1.21 -47.81 36.34
N GLY A 120 -0.82 -46.94 35.41
CA GLY A 120 -0.78 -47.23 33.97
C GLY A 120 -1.25 -46.07 33.08
N GLU A 121 -1.37 -46.37 31.79
CA GLU A 121 -1.83 -45.46 30.74
C GLU A 121 -3.33 -45.64 30.47
N SER A 122 -4.06 -44.53 30.32
CA SER A 122 -5.48 -44.51 29.97
C SER A 122 -5.71 -44.90 28.50
N PRO A 123 -6.97 -45.19 28.11
CA PRO A 123 -7.38 -45.08 26.72
C PRO A 123 -7.07 -43.69 26.14
N SER A 124 -6.94 -43.62 24.82
CA SER A 124 -6.77 -42.36 24.08
C SER A 124 -8.05 -41.51 24.12
N SER A 125 -7.89 -40.19 24.07
CA SER A 125 -8.97 -39.23 23.83
C SER A 125 -9.67 -39.48 22.49
N THR A 126 -10.79 -38.78 22.26
CA THR A 126 -11.34 -38.65 20.90
C THR A 126 -10.30 -38.02 19.97
N GLN A 127 -10.22 -38.54 18.75
CA GLN A 127 -9.28 -38.06 17.73
C GLN A 127 -9.69 -36.67 17.24
N VAL A 128 -8.69 -35.79 17.10
CA VAL A 128 -8.82 -34.52 16.35
C VAL A 128 -7.86 -34.50 15.18
N ASN A 129 -8.00 -33.52 14.29
CA ASN A 129 -7.06 -33.31 13.21
C ASN A 129 -6.81 -31.82 12.98
N ALA A 130 -5.65 -31.53 12.39
CA ALA A 130 -5.33 -30.22 11.85
C ALA A 130 -4.37 -30.39 10.68
N THR A 131 -4.50 -29.50 9.69
CA THR A 131 -3.60 -29.43 8.54
C THR A 131 -2.80 -28.13 8.67
N PRO A 132 -1.52 -28.18 9.08
CA PRO A 132 -0.62 -27.04 9.02
C PRO A 132 -0.67 -26.40 7.64
N THR A 133 -0.75 -25.09 7.60
CA THR A 133 -0.70 -24.32 6.36
C THR A 133 0.51 -23.41 6.43
N ALA A 134 1.12 -23.13 5.28
CA ALA A 134 2.13 -22.08 5.24
C ALA A 134 1.48 -20.80 5.76
N GLY A 135 2.09 -20.20 6.79
CA GLY A 135 1.66 -18.89 7.24
C GLY A 135 1.78 -17.89 6.10
N THR A 136 0.94 -16.86 6.10
CA THR A 136 1.17 -15.71 5.23
C THR A 136 2.54 -15.13 5.60
N ALA A 137 3.49 -15.13 4.67
CA ALA A 137 4.78 -14.47 4.88
C ALA A 137 4.61 -12.97 4.66
N ILE A 138 5.44 -12.16 5.33
CA ILE A 138 5.55 -10.73 4.98
C ILE A 138 5.91 -10.65 3.49
N PRO A 139 5.26 -9.78 2.69
CA PRO A 139 5.54 -9.68 1.26
C PRO A 139 7.01 -9.34 1.00
N THR A 140 7.49 -9.62 -0.20
CA THR A 140 8.78 -9.08 -0.64
C THR A 140 8.69 -7.56 -0.85
N ALA A 141 9.81 -6.86 -0.70
CA ALA A 141 9.88 -5.44 -1.06
C ALA A 141 9.49 -5.25 -2.53
N PRO A 142 8.69 -4.23 -2.88
CA PRO A 142 8.42 -3.89 -4.27
C PRO A 142 9.70 -3.61 -5.05
N THR A 143 9.72 -4.00 -6.33
CA THR A 143 10.85 -3.78 -7.24
C THR A 143 10.45 -2.90 -8.42
N GLY A 144 11.43 -2.37 -9.15
CA GLY A 144 11.18 -1.59 -10.37
C GLY A 144 10.41 -0.30 -10.12
N LEU A 145 10.57 0.33 -8.94
CA LEU A 145 9.96 1.62 -8.66
C LEU A 145 10.52 2.68 -9.61
N THR A 146 9.63 3.30 -10.37
CA THR A 146 9.92 4.43 -11.26
C THR A 146 9.16 5.66 -10.79
N ALA A 147 9.77 6.82 -10.97
CA ALA A 147 9.18 8.12 -10.65
C ALA A 147 9.29 9.02 -11.88
N THR A 148 8.15 9.41 -12.43
CA THR A 148 8.05 10.26 -13.61
C THR A 148 7.52 11.62 -13.19
N ALA A 149 8.31 12.67 -13.39
CA ALA A 149 7.91 14.04 -13.09
C ALA A 149 6.76 14.51 -14.00
N GLY A 150 5.83 15.25 -13.42
CA GLY A 150 4.83 16.07 -14.14
C GLY A 150 4.71 17.45 -13.49
N ASN A 151 3.74 18.24 -13.96
CA ASN A 151 3.47 19.56 -13.37
C ASN A 151 2.90 19.41 -11.96
N ALA A 152 3.65 19.88 -10.96
CA ALA A 152 3.28 19.81 -9.54
C ALA A 152 2.91 18.37 -9.09
N GLN A 153 3.45 17.35 -9.76
CA GLN A 153 3.13 15.95 -9.47
C GLN A 153 4.27 14.99 -9.84
N VAL A 154 4.23 13.80 -9.27
CA VAL A 154 5.05 12.65 -9.68
C VAL A 154 4.16 11.44 -9.86
N ALA A 155 4.18 10.84 -11.05
CA ALA A 155 3.56 9.55 -11.31
C ALA A 155 4.55 8.43 -10.94
N LEU A 156 4.11 7.50 -10.10
CA LEU A 156 4.89 6.36 -9.64
C LEU A 156 4.31 5.07 -10.21
N SER A 157 5.20 4.15 -10.60
CA SER A 157 4.82 2.78 -10.92
C SER A 157 5.87 1.79 -10.40
N TRP A 158 5.45 0.59 -10.04
CA TRP A 158 6.33 -0.46 -9.53
C TRP A 158 5.84 -1.85 -9.95
N THR A 159 6.65 -2.87 -9.69
CA THR A 159 6.29 -4.28 -9.92
C THR A 159 5.56 -4.84 -8.70
N ALA A 160 4.52 -5.65 -8.93
CA ALA A 160 3.77 -6.28 -7.86
C ALA A 160 4.64 -7.22 -7.01
N SER A 161 4.47 -7.17 -5.69
CA SER A 161 5.10 -8.10 -4.74
C SER A 161 4.25 -9.35 -4.52
N THR A 162 4.87 -10.53 -4.53
CA THR A 162 4.17 -11.79 -4.22
C THR A 162 3.61 -11.75 -2.80
N GLY A 163 2.32 -12.08 -2.65
CA GLY A 163 1.64 -12.13 -1.35
C GLY A 163 1.23 -10.78 -0.78
N ALA A 164 1.44 -9.67 -1.49
CA ALA A 164 0.97 -8.35 -1.08
C ALA A 164 -0.54 -8.20 -1.31
N THR A 165 -1.23 -7.58 -0.34
CA THR A 165 -2.64 -7.16 -0.50
C THR A 165 -2.78 -5.65 -0.67
N SER A 166 -1.76 -4.88 -0.30
CA SER A 166 -1.71 -3.43 -0.49
C SER A 166 -0.28 -2.88 -0.46
N TYR A 167 -0.12 -1.61 -0.80
CA TYR A 167 1.14 -0.89 -0.78
C TYR A 167 1.02 0.42 0.02
N THR A 168 2.14 0.84 0.59
CA THR A 168 2.31 2.16 1.21
C THR A 168 3.37 2.93 0.44
N VAL A 169 3.00 4.11 -0.08
CA VAL A 169 3.90 5.01 -0.79
C VAL A 169 4.43 6.04 0.20
N LYS A 170 5.75 6.18 0.26
CA LYS A 170 6.42 7.09 1.18
C LYS A 170 7.30 8.06 0.41
N ARG A 171 7.39 9.31 0.88
CA ARG A 171 8.10 10.42 0.23
C ARG A 171 9.04 11.11 1.20
N ALA A 172 10.20 11.54 0.72
CA ALA A 172 11.12 12.44 1.40
C ALA A 172 11.52 13.60 0.47
N THR A 173 12.00 14.70 1.05
CA THR A 173 12.61 15.84 0.32
C THR A 173 14.13 15.77 0.32
N THR A 174 14.70 14.77 0.99
CA THR A 174 16.14 14.48 1.07
C THR A 174 16.39 13.02 0.70
N THR A 175 17.49 12.76 -0.01
CA THR A 175 17.89 11.39 -0.33
C THR A 175 18.12 10.59 0.96
N GLY A 176 17.77 9.30 0.96
CA GLY A 176 17.83 8.45 2.15
C GLY A 176 16.72 8.66 3.20
N GLY A 177 15.91 9.71 3.12
CA GLY A 177 14.85 10.01 4.10
C GLY A 177 15.17 11.22 5.01
N PRO A 178 14.37 11.47 6.06
CA PRO A 178 13.26 10.65 6.56
C PRO A 178 12.05 10.64 5.62
N TYR A 179 11.37 9.50 5.53
CA TYR A 179 10.19 9.35 4.68
C TYR A 179 8.89 9.54 5.45
N THR A 180 7.91 10.16 4.81
CA THR A 180 6.53 10.27 5.30
C THR A 180 5.57 9.56 4.35
N ASN A 181 4.52 8.93 4.89
CA ASN A 181 3.52 8.25 4.09
C ASN A 181 2.69 9.29 3.32
N VAL A 182 2.60 9.13 2.00
CA VAL A 182 1.73 9.96 1.13
C VAL A 182 0.51 9.19 0.64
N ALA A 183 0.57 7.86 0.65
CA ALA A 183 -0.59 6.99 0.46
C ALA A 183 -0.40 5.66 1.18
N THR A 184 -1.49 5.09 1.71
CA THR A 184 -1.53 3.79 2.38
C THR A 184 -2.70 2.98 1.83
N GLY A 185 -2.59 1.65 1.77
CA GLY A 185 -3.68 0.79 1.31
C GLY A 185 -3.88 0.82 -0.21
N VAL A 186 -2.86 1.22 -0.98
CA VAL A 186 -2.93 1.23 -2.45
C VAL A 186 -2.99 -0.21 -2.95
N THR A 187 -4.03 -0.57 -3.71
CA THR A 187 -4.24 -1.94 -4.21
C THR A 187 -3.72 -2.15 -5.64
N THR A 188 -3.39 -1.06 -6.34
CA THR A 188 -2.75 -1.04 -7.66
C THR A 188 -1.23 -0.94 -7.54
N THR A 189 -0.52 -1.08 -8.66
CA THR A 189 0.94 -0.93 -8.73
C THR A 189 1.38 0.42 -9.28
N SER A 190 0.54 1.43 -9.06
CA SER A 190 0.78 2.82 -9.49
C SER A 190 0.10 3.80 -8.55
N TYR A 191 0.67 4.99 -8.45
CA TYR A 191 0.13 6.10 -7.67
C TYR A 191 0.65 7.43 -8.20
N THR A 192 -0.22 8.45 -8.31
CA THR A 192 0.18 9.81 -8.68
C THR A 192 0.15 10.70 -7.45
N ASN A 193 1.32 11.20 -7.05
CA ASN A 193 1.46 12.10 -5.93
C ASN A 193 1.40 13.57 -6.43
N THR A 194 0.30 14.26 -6.16
CA THR A 194 0.03 15.63 -6.64
C THR A 194 0.34 16.70 -5.58
N GLY A 195 0.16 17.98 -5.92
CA GLY A 195 0.34 19.10 -4.99
C GLY A 195 1.79 19.37 -4.60
N LEU A 196 2.73 18.99 -5.46
CA LEU A 196 4.16 19.14 -5.23
C LEU A 196 4.69 20.50 -5.71
N THR A 197 5.77 20.96 -5.09
CA THR A 197 6.47 22.17 -5.52
C THR A 197 7.40 21.86 -6.68
N ASN A 198 7.21 22.54 -7.81
CA ASN A 198 8.10 22.41 -8.95
C ASN A 198 9.53 22.88 -8.63
N GLY A 199 10.54 22.22 -9.22
CA GLY A 199 11.95 22.44 -8.95
C GLY A 199 12.47 21.81 -7.65
N THR A 200 11.59 21.20 -6.85
CA THR A 200 11.99 20.48 -5.62
C THR A 200 12.14 19.00 -5.90
N ALA A 201 13.30 18.41 -5.61
CA ALA A 201 13.49 16.97 -5.74
C ALA A 201 12.70 16.23 -4.65
N TYR A 202 11.92 15.24 -5.07
CA TYR A 202 11.22 14.32 -4.16
C TYR A 202 11.72 12.91 -4.38
N TYR A 203 11.90 12.21 -3.27
CA TYR A 203 12.41 10.86 -3.23
C TYR A 203 11.35 9.92 -2.69
N TYR A 204 11.12 8.81 -3.38
CA TYR A 204 10.05 7.88 -3.10
C TYR A 204 10.58 6.49 -2.83
N VAL A 205 9.90 5.81 -1.91
CA VAL A 205 10.01 4.37 -1.69
C VAL A 205 8.60 3.80 -1.53
N VAL A 206 8.43 2.53 -1.86
CA VAL A 206 7.18 1.81 -1.68
C VAL A 206 7.44 0.55 -0.87
N SER A 207 6.55 0.24 0.07
CA SER A 207 6.52 -1.02 0.82
C SER A 207 5.23 -1.77 0.51
N ALA A 208 5.26 -3.09 0.66
CA ALA A 208 4.13 -3.98 0.43
C ALA A 208 3.63 -4.56 1.75
N SER A 209 2.33 -4.70 1.92
CA SER A 209 1.72 -5.17 3.16
C SER A 209 0.71 -6.28 2.93
N ASN A 210 0.60 -7.17 3.91
CA ASN A 210 -0.52 -8.12 4.07
C ASN A 210 -0.80 -8.35 5.57
N SER A 211 -1.61 -9.36 5.90
CA SER A 211 -1.96 -9.68 7.29
C SER A 211 -0.78 -10.10 8.17
N ALA A 212 0.36 -10.50 7.58
CA ALA A 212 1.57 -10.87 8.30
C ALA A 212 2.46 -9.66 8.63
N GLY A 213 2.27 -8.53 7.94
CA GLY A 213 3.00 -7.30 8.17
C GLY A 213 3.38 -6.55 6.91
N GLU A 214 4.21 -5.52 7.09
CA GLU A 214 4.76 -4.65 6.05
C GLU A 214 6.20 -5.07 5.72
N SER A 215 6.53 -5.07 4.43
CA SER A 215 7.87 -5.38 3.93
C SER A 215 8.85 -4.23 4.11
N THR A 216 10.14 -4.50 3.84
CA THR A 216 11.13 -3.41 3.69
C THR A 216 10.78 -2.55 2.48
N ASN A 217 11.24 -1.30 2.51
CA ASN A 217 11.08 -0.38 1.38
C ASN A 217 11.78 -0.91 0.12
N SER A 218 11.22 -0.57 -1.03
CA SER A 218 11.87 -0.70 -2.34
C SER A 218 13.18 0.10 -2.40
N ALA A 219 13.96 -0.11 -3.47
CA ALA A 219 14.97 0.86 -3.87
C ALA A 219 14.32 2.25 -4.04
N GLN A 220 15.07 3.29 -3.66
CA GLN A 220 14.61 4.67 -3.79
C GLN A 220 14.55 5.06 -5.27
N SER A 221 13.50 5.77 -5.65
CA SER A 221 13.39 6.48 -6.93
C SER A 221 13.16 7.95 -6.66
N SER A 222 13.53 8.84 -7.58
CA SER A 222 13.36 10.28 -7.38
C SER A 222 12.93 10.98 -8.64
N ALA A 223 12.13 12.02 -8.48
CA ALA A 223 11.75 12.92 -9.55
C ALA A 223 11.68 14.35 -9.01
N THR A 224 11.98 15.30 -9.89
CA THR A 224 11.81 16.73 -9.61
C THR A 224 10.64 17.19 -10.47
N PRO A 225 9.44 17.40 -9.90
CA PRO A 225 8.33 18.03 -10.60
C PRO A 225 8.81 19.31 -11.27
N ILE A 226 8.38 19.51 -12.50
CA ILE A 226 8.74 20.67 -13.29
C ILE A 226 7.46 21.40 -13.64
N GLY A 227 7.47 22.73 -13.51
CA GLY A 227 6.37 23.56 -13.98
C GLY A 227 6.17 23.30 -15.46
N GLY A 228 4.93 22.96 -15.82
CA GLY A 228 4.56 22.22 -17.01
C GLY A 228 5.27 22.65 -18.30
N GLY A 229 5.71 21.64 -19.04
CA GLY A 229 6.26 21.73 -20.39
C GLY A 229 6.95 20.41 -20.73
N THR A 230 6.21 19.45 -21.29
CA THR A 230 6.69 18.14 -21.77
C THR A 230 7.56 18.24 -23.02
N GLY A 231 8.27 19.35 -23.21
CA GLY A 231 9.36 19.43 -24.15
C GLY A 231 10.68 19.34 -23.41
N THR A 232 11.55 18.46 -23.86
CA THR A 232 12.99 18.45 -23.55
C THR A 232 13.71 19.70 -24.06
N GLY A 233 12.99 20.79 -24.30
CA GLY A 233 13.46 22.01 -24.95
C GLY A 233 13.99 23.01 -23.95
N SER A 234 15.06 23.67 -24.35
CA SER A 234 15.62 24.86 -23.69
C SER A 234 14.75 26.11 -23.85
N LEU A 235 13.46 25.98 -24.14
CA LEU A 235 12.59 27.11 -24.45
C LEU A 235 11.30 27.01 -23.65
N LEU A 236 10.77 28.14 -23.21
CA LEU A 236 9.45 28.22 -22.59
C LEU A 236 8.69 29.47 -23.02
N VAL A 237 7.36 29.44 -22.90
CA VAL A 237 6.50 30.59 -23.14
C VAL A 237 5.97 31.13 -21.82
N GLN A 238 6.08 32.44 -21.66
CA GLN A 238 5.37 33.20 -20.66
C GLN A 238 4.18 33.90 -21.31
N TYR A 239 3.07 33.94 -20.59
CA TYR A 239 1.82 34.57 -21.01
C TYR A 239 1.41 35.62 -19.98
N LYS A 240 0.77 36.67 -20.48
CA LYS A 240 0.04 37.67 -19.71
C LYS A 240 -1.26 37.99 -20.45
N ALA A 241 -2.37 38.03 -19.73
CA ALA A 241 -3.63 38.56 -20.20
C ALA A 241 -3.50 40.09 -20.40
N GLY A 242 -3.51 40.54 -21.66
CA GLY A 242 -3.59 41.95 -22.02
C GLY A 242 -5.00 42.53 -21.88
N ASP A 243 -6.00 41.64 -21.85
CA ASP A 243 -7.38 41.91 -21.52
C ASP A 243 -7.88 40.81 -20.57
N THR A 244 -8.55 41.19 -19.49
CA THR A 244 -9.10 40.24 -18.50
C THR A 244 -10.62 40.12 -18.61
N ASN A 245 -11.25 40.83 -19.54
CA ASN A 245 -12.67 40.70 -19.79
C ASN A 245 -12.93 39.57 -20.79
N ALA A 246 -13.35 38.41 -20.29
CA ALA A 246 -13.61 37.24 -21.11
C ALA A 246 -14.72 37.43 -22.16
N ALA A 247 -15.55 38.48 -22.07
CA ALA A 247 -16.64 38.75 -22.99
C ALA A 247 -16.40 40.04 -23.81
N ASP A 248 -15.23 40.16 -24.44
CA ASP A 248 -14.85 41.30 -25.27
C ASP A 248 -14.75 40.92 -26.77
N ASN A 249 -14.75 41.93 -27.65
CA ASN A 249 -14.54 41.74 -29.10
C ASN A 249 -13.07 41.59 -29.48
N GLN A 250 -12.17 41.58 -28.50
CA GLN A 250 -10.74 41.44 -28.68
C GLN A 250 -10.17 40.42 -27.70
N ILE A 251 -9.35 39.51 -28.21
CA ILE A 251 -8.48 38.65 -27.39
C ILE A 251 -7.08 39.28 -27.43
N LYS A 252 -6.47 39.50 -26.26
CA LYS A 252 -5.14 40.15 -26.16
C LYS A 252 -4.12 39.27 -25.42
N PRO A 253 -3.66 38.16 -26.01
CA PRO A 253 -2.66 37.32 -25.37
C PRO A 253 -1.25 37.91 -25.56
N HIS A 254 -0.66 38.44 -24.49
CA HIS A 254 0.71 38.94 -24.55
C HIS A 254 1.68 37.81 -24.23
N LEU A 255 2.72 37.67 -25.04
CA LEU A 255 3.63 36.52 -24.99
C LEU A 255 5.08 36.95 -24.82
N ASN A 256 5.89 36.09 -24.21
CA ASN A 256 7.35 36.23 -24.13
C ASN A 256 7.98 34.85 -24.19
N ILE A 257 8.92 34.62 -25.09
CA ILE A 257 9.64 33.35 -25.22
C ILE A 257 10.98 33.49 -24.49
N LYS A 258 11.28 32.56 -23.57
CA LYS A 258 12.57 32.49 -22.88
C LYS A 258 13.39 31.32 -23.38
N ASN A 259 14.70 31.53 -23.51
CA ASN A 259 15.67 30.48 -23.72
C ASN A 259 16.38 30.14 -22.41
N THR A 260 16.04 29.00 -21.83
CA THR A 260 16.60 28.46 -20.58
C THR A 260 17.77 27.51 -20.80
N GLY A 261 18.18 27.29 -22.05
CA GLY A 261 19.31 26.44 -22.40
C GLY A 261 20.66 27.15 -22.39
N SER A 262 21.66 26.42 -22.86
CA SER A 262 23.07 26.84 -22.89
C SER A 262 23.53 27.36 -24.24
N SER A 263 22.69 27.36 -25.27
CA SER A 263 23.02 27.81 -26.63
C SER A 263 21.96 28.77 -27.17
N ALA A 264 22.36 29.66 -28.06
CA ALA A 264 21.43 30.57 -28.72
C ALA A 264 20.44 29.82 -29.63
N VAL A 265 19.21 30.33 -29.72
CA VAL A 265 18.15 29.77 -30.56
C VAL A 265 17.69 30.80 -31.58
N ASN A 266 17.75 30.44 -32.87
CA ASN A 266 17.21 31.25 -33.95
C ASN A 266 15.69 31.25 -33.94
N LEU A 267 15.07 32.43 -33.88
CA LEU A 267 13.61 32.56 -33.80
C LEU A 267 12.89 32.05 -35.04
N SER A 268 13.53 32.08 -36.21
CA SER A 268 12.96 31.54 -37.45
C SER A 268 12.69 30.03 -37.42
N THR A 269 13.24 29.32 -36.43
CA THR A 269 12.96 27.89 -36.19
C THR A 269 11.78 27.65 -35.25
N VAL A 270 11.27 28.71 -34.63
CA VAL A 270 10.31 28.65 -33.52
C VAL A 270 8.91 28.99 -34.01
N LYS A 271 7.92 28.30 -33.46
CA LYS A 271 6.49 28.63 -33.62
C LYS A 271 5.80 28.64 -32.25
N VAL A 272 4.81 29.51 -32.08
CA VAL A 272 3.97 29.58 -30.87
C VAL A 272 2.52 29.37 -31.25
N ARG A 273 1.74 28.61 -30.48
CA ARG A 273 0.30 28.44 -30.73
C ARG A 273 -0.51 28.85 -29.51
N TYR A 274 -1.46 29.76 -29.73
CA TYR A 274 -2.49 30.14 -28.77
C TYR A 274 -3.83 29.58 -29.26
N TYR A 275 -4.44 28.72 -28.45
CA TYR A 275 -5.64 27.94 -28.73
C TYR A 275 -6.88 28.58 -28.11
N PHE A 276 -7.93 28.69 -28.89
CA PHE A 276 -9.18 29.34 -28.52
C PHE A 276 -10.36 28.77 -29.31
N THR A 277 -11.55 29.22 -28.97
CA THR A 277 -12.80 28.98 -29.70
C THR A 277 -13.23 30.26 -30.40
N LYS A 278 -13.68 30.16 -31.65
CA LYS A 278 -14.06 31.37 -32.42
C LYS A 278 -15.38 32.00 -31.98
N ASP A 279 -16.21 31.22 -31.29
CA ASP A 279 -17.57 31.60 -30.90
C ASP A 279 -18.39 32.12 -32.10
N GLY A 280 -18.36 31.38 -33.21
CA GLY A 280 -19.06 31.72 -34.44
C GLY A 280 -18.27 31.36 -35.71
N THR A 281 -18.74 31.88 -36.85
CA THR A 281 -18.18 31.58 -38.19
C THR A 281 -17.43 32.75 -38.81
N ALA A 282 -17.43 33.92 -38.18
CA ALA A 282 -16.73 35.10 -38.69
C ALA A 282 -15.22 34.85 -38.79
N ALA A 283 -14.60 35.39 -39.84
CA ALA A 283 -13.15 35.35 -39.96
C ALA A 283 -12.49 36.12 -38.80
N VAL A 284 -11.34 35.65 -38.34
CA VAL A 284 -10.56 36.30 -37.28
C VAL A 284 -9.36 36.98 -37.90
N ASN A 285 -9.09 38.21 -37.48
CA ASN A 285 -7.91 38.98 -37.82
C ASN A 285 -6.96 39.01 -36.61
N ALA A 286 -5.65 39.07 -36.87
CA ALA A 286 -4.61 39.18 -35.85
C ALA A 286 -3.68 40.35 -36.16
N PHE A 287 -3.20 41.00 -35.11
CA PHE A 287 -2.31 42.15 -35.16
C PHE A 287 -1.22 42.01 -34.09
N ILE A 288 0.00 42.41 -34.41
CA ILE A 288 1.03 42.68 -33.40
C ILE A 288 1.03 44.18 -33.15
N ASP A 289 0.51 44.60 -32.00
CA ASP A 289 0.45 46.00 -31.63
C ASP A 289 1.85 46.54 -31.27
N TRP A 290 2.67 45.71 -30.63
CA TRP A 290 4.07 45.99 -30.36
C TRP A 290 4.84 44.69 -30.10
N ALA A 291 6.12 44.65 -30.50
CA ALA A 291 7.02 43.57 -30.10
C ALA A 291 8.46 44.07 -30.00
N GLN A 292 9.18 43.66 -28.94
CA GLN A 292 10.59 44.02 -28.73
C GLN A 292 11.51 43.53 -29.87
N ILE A 293 11.16 42.38 -30.48
CA ILE A 293 11.84 41.80 -31.66
C ILE A 293 11.37 42.39 -33.01
N GLY A 294 10.51 43.42 -32.97
CA GLY A 294 9.90 44.06 -34.14
C GLY A 294 8.69 43.30 -34.66
N GLY A 295 7.51 43.93 -34.63
CA GLY A 295 6.25 43.29 -35.04
C GLY A 295 6.21 42.83 -36.51
N SER A 296 6.95 43.50 -37.40
CA SER A 296 7.09 43.10 -38.80
C SER A 296 7.84 41.77 -39.00
N ASN A 297 8.52 41.28 -37.96
CA ASN A 297 9.23 40.00 -38.00
C ASN A 297 8.36 38.83 -37.54
N ILE A 298 7.08 39.05 -37.23
CA ILE A 298 6.16 38.04 -36.72
C ILE A 298 5.08 37.77 -37.76
N THR A 299 4.93 36.50 -38.14
CA THR A 299 3.84 36.03 -39.01
C THR A 299 2.74 35.43 -38.16
N MET A 300 1.48 35.72 -38.47
CA MET A 300 0.31 35.15 -37.80
C MET A 300 -0.49 34.31 -38.80
N THR A 301 -0.84 33.09 -38.44
CA THR A 301 -1.67 32.22 -39.28
C THR A 301 -2.71 31.51 -38.44
N PHE A 302 -3.98 31.57 -38.85
CA PHE A 302 -5.04 30.83 -38.20
C PHE A 302 -5.15 29.43 -38.79
N VAL A 303 -5.24 28.44 -37.93
CA VAL A 303 -5.40 27.03 -38.31
C VAL A 303 -6.51 26.41 -37.48
N SER A 304 -7.28 25.51 -38.10
CA SER A 304 -8.28 24.73 -37.36
C SER A 304 -7.61 23.88 -36.29
N GLY A 305 -8.15 23.95 -35.08
CA GLY A 305 -7.77 23.11 -33.95
C GLY A 305 -8.87 22.12 -33.60
N SER A 306 -8.55 21.20 -32.71
CA SER A 306 -9.51 20.28 -32.10
C SER A 306 -9.02 19.95 -30.70
N GLY A 307 -9.94 19.73 -29.76
CA GLY A 307 -9.59 19.38 -28.39
C GLY A 307 -10.47 20.12 -27.39
N THR A 308 -10.06 20.10 -26.13
CA THR A 308 -10.82 20.76 -25.06
C THR A 308 -10.80 22.27 -25.28
N ASN A 309 -11.96 22.94 -25.30
CA ASN A 309 -12.05 24.40 -25.35
C ASN A 309 -11.25 25.02 -26.52
N THR A 310 -11.25 24.34 -27.67
CA THR A 310 -10.48 24.72 -28.86
C THR A 310 -11.17 24.28 -30.14
N ASP A 311 -11.39 25.23 -31.05
CA ASP A 311 -11.72 24.95 -32.47
C ASP A 311 -10.70 25.57 -33.44
N THR A 312 -9.86 26.48 -32.94
CA THR A 312 -8.91 27.27 -33.72
C THR A 312 -7.67 27.55 -32.87
N TYR A 313 -6.53 27.73 -33.52
CA TYR A 313 -5.42 28.43 -32.92
C TYR A 313 -4.82 29.47 -33.87
N VAL A 314 -4.21 30.50 -33.29
CA VAL A 314 -3.27 31.36 -34.00
C VAL A 314 -1.88 30.79 -33.82
N GLU A 315 -1.19 30.55 -34.93
CA GLU A 315 0.22 30.20 -34.96
C GLU A 315 1.06 31.45 -35.26
N LEU A 316 1.93 31.81 -34.33
CA LEU A 316 2.98 32.79 -34.54
C LEU A 316 4.22 32.09 -35.09
N GLY A 317 4.75 32.62 -36.19
CA GLY A 317 6.08 32.29 -36.71
C GLY A 317 6.95 33.53 -36.75
N PHE A 318 8.25 33.36 -36.93
CA PHE A 318 9.21 34.48 -36.94
C PHE A 318 10.04 34.46 -38.21
N THR A 319 10.28 35.64 -38.80
CA THR A 319 11.19 35.77 -39.94
C THR A 319 12.65 35.74 -39.48
N ALA A 320 13.58 35.60 -40.42
CA ALA A 320 15.01 35.71 -40.11
C ALA A 320 15.39 37.06 -39.46
N GLY A 321 14.63 38.12 -39.74
CA GLY A 321 14.84 39.46 -39.17
C GLY A 321 14.60 39.54 -37.65
N ALA A 322 13.89 38.58 -37.06
CA ALA A 322 13.72 38.48 -35.60
C ALA A 322 15.04 38.12 -34.89
N GLY A 323 16.01 37.53 -35.60
CA GLY A 323 17.29 37.13 -35.04
C GLY A 323 17.20 35.89 -34.14
N SER A 324 17.94 35.92 -33.03
CA SER A 324 18.09 34.80 -32.10
C SER A 324 17.94 35.21 -30.65
N ILE A 325 17.45 34.30 -29.80
CA ILE A 325 17.48 34.44 -28.35
C ILE A 325 18.77 33.79 -27.82
N ALA A 326 19.65 34.58 -27.20
CA ALA A 326 20.85 34.05 -26.53
C ALA A 326 20.49 33.07 -25.39
N ALA A 327 21.45 32.26 -24.96
CA ALA A 327 21.31 31.43 -23.76
C ALA A 327 20.94 32.29 -22.54
N GLY A 328 19.89 31.91 -21.80
CA GLY A 328 19.32 32.71 -20.70
C GLY A 328 18.53 33.96 -21.14
N GLY A 329 18.48 34.25 -22.45
CA GLY A 329 17.81 35.41 -23.02
C GLY A 329 16.31 35.22 -23.22
N GLN A 330 15.66 36.25 -23.77
CA GLN A 330 14.24 36.22 -24.08
C GLN A 330 13.88 37.14 -25.27
N THR A 331 12.68 36.96 -25.85
CA THR A 331 12.17 37.87 -26.88
C THR A 331 11.78 39.23 -26.32
N GLY A 332 11.40 39.30 -25.05
CA GLY A 332 10.65 40.44 -24.54
C GLY A 332 9.18 40.34 -24.94
N ASP A 333 8.43 41.42 -24.70
CA ASP A 333 6.98 41.45 -24.90
C ASP A 333 6.62 41.38 -26.40
N ILE A 334 5.62 40.55 -26.70
CA ILE A 334 4.95 40.37 -27.98
C ILE A 334 3.45 40.58 -27.69
N GLN A 335 2.93 41.73 -28.08
CA GLN A 335 1.54 42.13 -27.86
C GLN A 335 0.69 41.72 -29.06
N LEU A 336 0.13 40.51 -28.99
CA LEU A 336 -0.82 40.01 -29.96
C LEU A 336 -2.23 40.48 -29.58
N ARG A 337 -2.98 40.95 -30.57
CA ARG A 337 -4.40 41.25 -30.48
C ARG A 337 -5.15 40.59 -31.61
N MET A 338 -6.28 39.97 -31.31
CA MET A 338 -7.15 39.32 -32.27
C MET A 338 -8.56 39.89 -32.19
N ALA A 339 -9.25 39.99 -33.31
CA ALA A 339 -10.65 40.43 -33.39
C ALA A 339 -11.36 39.68 -34.52
N LYS A 340 -12.64 39.37 -34.35
CA LYS A 340 -13.47 38.93 -35.48
C LYS A 340 -13.66 40.08 -36.48
N ALA A 341 -13.76 39.75 -37.76
CA ALA A 341 -13.91 40.73 -38.83
C ALA A 341 -15.19 41.57 -38.71
N ASP A 342 -16.22 41.01 -38.05
CA ASP A 342 -17.49 41.69 -37.75
C ASP A 342 -17.52 42.35 -36.36
N TRP A 343 -16.42 42.30 -35.61
CA TRP A 343 -16.29 42.82 -34.24
C TRP A 343 -17.29 42.23 -33.23
N SER A 344 -17.87 41.06 -33.51
CA SER A 344 -18.66 40.35 -32.51
C SER A 344 -17.76 39.88 -31.34
N ASN A 345 -18.36 39.74 -30.15
CA ASN A 345 -17.61 39.35 -28.95
C ASN A 345 -17.16 37.88 -29.00
N PHE A 346 -16.01 37.59 -28.40
CA PHE A 346 -15.60 36.25 -28.00
C PHE A 346 -16.14 35.91 -26.61
N ASN A 347 -16.03 34.64 -26.24
CA ASN A 347 -16.13 34.15 -24.88
C ASN A 347 -14.82 33.44 -24.51
N GLU A 348 -13.87 34.18 -23.95
CA GLU A 348 -12.56 33.61 -23.61
C GLU A 348 -12.63 32.62 -22.43
N ALA A 349 -13.75 32.58 -21.69
CA ALA A 349 -13.91 31.63 -20.58
C ALA A 349 -13.95 30.16 -21.05
N ASN A 350 -14.23 29.92 -22.34
CA ASN A 350 -14.13 28.60 -23.00
C ASN A 350 -12.95 28.50 -23.95
N ASP A 351 -11.91 29.30 -23.77
CA ASP A 351 -10.66 29.19 -24.52
C ASP A 351 -9.60 28.43 -23.73
N TYR A 352 -8.99 27.43 -24.35
CA TYR A 352 -7.96 26.60 -23.71
C TYR A 352 -6.78 27.43 -23.18
N SER A 353 -6.32 28.41 -23.96
CA SER A 353 -5.12 29.19 -23.63
C SER A 353 -5.38 30.38 -22.71
N TYR A 354 -6.64 30.68 -22.40
CA TYR A 354 -7.00 31.86 -21.62
C TYR A 354 -6.96 31.59 -20.12
N ASP A 355 -6.34 32.52 -19.40
CA ASP A 355 -6.48 32.62 -17.94
C ASP A 355 -6.45 34.11 -17.54
N PRO A 356 -7.59 34.67 -17.08
CA PRO A 356 -7.70 36.09 -16.75
C PRO A 356 -6.88 36.47 -15.51
N THR A 357 -6.45 35.50 -14.72
CA THR A 357 -5.65 35.75 -13.51
C THR A 357 -4.19 36.06 -13.82
N LYS A 358 -3.72 35.80 -15.05
CA LYS A 358 -2.33 36.07 -15.46
C LYS A 358 -2.13 37.53 -15.86
N THR A 359 -2.27 38.45 -14.92
CA THR A 359 -2.11 39.90 -15.16
C THR A 359 -0.64 40.36 -15.24
N ALA A 360 0.30 39.45 -15.00
CA ALA A 360 1.73 39.61 -15.22
C ALA A 360 2.31 38.37 -15.92
N TYR A 361 3.48 38.50 -16.55
CA TYR A 361 4.11 37.38 -17.23
C TYR A 361 4.38 36.21 -16.28
N ALA A 362 3.74 35.08 -16.57
CA ALA A 362 3.94 33.82 -15.90
C ALA A 362 4.19 32.72 -16.93
N ASN A 363 4.97 31.71 -16.56
CA ASN A 363 5.11 30.52 -17.41
C ASN A 363 3.72 29.90 -17.60
N TRP A 364 3.38 29.60 -18.85
CA TRP A 364 2.04 29.16 -19.19
C TRP A 364 2.10 28.03 -20.20
N ASP A 365 1.61 26.87 -19.77
CA ASP A 365 1.70 25.62 -20.51
C ASP A 365 0.46 25.35 -21.37
N HIS A 366 -0.58 26.19 -21.31
CA HIS A 366 -1.67 26.14 -22.27
C HIS A 366 -1.40 26.92 -23.56
N VAL A 367 -0.20 27.51 -23.69
CA VAL A 367 0.34 28.01 -24.96
C VAL A 367 1.53 27.14 -25.34
N THR A 368 1.51 26.61 -26.56
CA THR A 368 2.54 25.65 -26.97
C THR A 368 3.63 26.30 -27.81
N LEU A 369 4.86 25.81 -27.67
CA LEU A 369 6.01 26.21 -28.45
C LEU A 369 6.53 25.03 -29.25
N TYR A 370 6.88 25.27 -30.50
CA TYR A 370 7.53 24.28 -31.37
C TYR A 370 8.87 24.83 -31.83
N GLN A 371 9.87 23.96 -31.94
CA GLN A 371 11.15 24.26 -32.57
C GLN A 371 11.39 23.23 -33.67
N ASN A 372 11.66 23.68 -34.90
CA ASN A 372 11.82 22.81 -36.08
C ASN A 372 10.63 21.84 -36.28
N GLY A 373 9.41 22.28 -35.92
CA GLY A 373 8.19 21.47 -36.02
C GLY A 373 7.95 20.50 -34.87
N THR A 374 8.88 20.35 -33.92
CA THR A 374 8.71 19.51 -32.73
C THR A 374 8.21 20.33 -31.55
N LEU A 375 7.22 19.80 -30.80
CA LEU A 375 6.72 20.42 -29.57
C LEU A 375 7.84 20.45 -28.51
N VAL A 376 8.16 21.63 -28.00
CA VAL A 376 9.24 21.86 -27.02
C VAL A 376 8.78 22.58 -25.75
N TRP A 377 7.54 23.09 -25.71
CA TRP A 377 6.92 23.64 -24.50
C TRP A 377 5.40 23.58 -24.60
N GLY A 378 4.75 23.50 -23.44
CA GLY A 378 3.29 23.50 -23.30
C GLY A 378 2.64 22.15 -23.57
N THR A 379 1.33 22.12 -23.37
CA THR A 379 0.44 20.99 -23.57
C THR A 379 -0.57 21.38 -24.65
N THR A 380 -0.85 20.47 -25.58
CA THR A 380 -1.89 20.69 -26.59
C THR A 380 -3.29 20.40 -25.99
N PRO A 381 -4.36 21.07 -26.46
CA PRO A 381 -5.75 20.82 -26.05
C PRO A 381 -6.27 19.39 -26.20
#